data_AF-A0A1M5PEY2-F1
#
_entry.id   AF-A0A1M5PEY2-F1
#
_cell.length_a   1.000
_cell.length_b   1.000
_cell.length_c   1.000
_cell.angle_alpha   90.00
_cell.angle_beta   90.00
_cell.angle_gamma   90.00
#
_symmetry.space_group_name_H-M   'P 1'
#
loop_
_entity.id
_entity.type
_entity.pdbx_description
1 polymer ?
#
loop_
_entity_poly.entity_id
_entity_poly.type
_entity_poly.pdbx_seq_one_letter_code
_entity_poly.pdbx_strand_id
1 'polypeptide(L)'
;MKFRHLFLLLLPFTAIFCNGQTAKKIENIEATVFAEKIKTTPNAQILDVRTPEEFASEHIDNAVNINWLANDFVANTGKLDPSKPVFVYCKSGGRSAKAAAKLDELGFKKIYQLEGGILKWNSAGLSKPDDKIIGMCNQEYAELLNTDKKVLIDFYAEWCAPCKIMTPYLLQMQKDCADKVVIIRLNADENKTLMKEMKIDELPTLLLYENKEIKWKHSGFISEEDLKKQL
;
A
#
# COMPACT_ATOMS: atom_id res chain seq x y z
N MET A 1 17.34 -70.67 49.57
CA MET A 1 17.86 -69.58 48.72
C MET A 1 16.96 -69.43 47.49
N LYS A 2 16.17 -68.36 47.39
CA LYS A 2 15.34 -68.07 46.22
C LYS A 2 15.74 -66.68 45.69
N PHE A 3 16.41 -66.66 44.55
CA PHE A 3 16.81 -65.46 43.83
C PHE A 3 15.56 -64.85 43.19
N ARG A 4 15.20 -63.61 43.52
CA ARG A 4 14.07 -62.90 42.92
C ARG A 4 14.62 -61.89 41.92
N HIS A 5 14.46 -62.18 40.63
CA HIS A 5 14.88 -61.33 39.53
C HIS A 5 14.13 -59.99 39.56
N LEU A 6 14.88 -58.89 39.62
CA LEU A 6 14.38 -57.54 39.44
C LEU A 6 14.36 -57.23 37.94
N PHE A 7 13.16 -57.26 37.33
CA PHE A 7 12.96 -56.92 35.94
C PHE A 7 12.84 -55.39 35.81
N LEU A 8 13.88 -54.74 35.30
CA LEU A 8 13.88 -53.32 34.93
C LEU A 8 13.11 -53.13 33.61
N LEU A 9 11.89 -52.62 33.69
CA LEU A 9 11.09 -52.20 32.54
C LEU A 9 11.50 -50.76 32.15
N LEU A 10 12.36 -50.65 31.14
CA LEU A 10 12.67 -49.40 30.44
C LEU A 10 11.53 -49.09 29.46
N LEU A 11 10.66 -48.14 29.84
CA LEU A 11 9.64 -47.56 28.97
C LEU A 11 10.29 -46.64 27.93
N PRO A 12 10.09 -46.84 26.61
CA PRO A 12 10.61 -45.93 25.60
C PRO A 12 9.79 -44.65 25.60
N PHE A 13 10.38 -43.56 26.09
CA PHE A 13 9.81 -42.22 26.02
C PHE A 13 9.93 -41.72 24.58
N THR A 14 8.87 -41.94 23.78
CA THR A 14 8.79 -41.38 22.42
C THR A 14 8.41 -39.91 22.51
N ALA A 15 9.41 -39.03 22.40
CA ALA A 15 9.18 -37.61 22.25
C ALA A 15 8.62 -37.33 20.84
N ILE A 16 7.29 -37.22 20.73
CA ILE A 16 6.63 -36.67 19.54
C ILE A 16 6.95 -35.18 19.51
N PHE A 17 7.99 -34.80 18.77
CA PHE A 17 8.22 -33.40 18.39
C PHE A 17 7.19 -33.02 17.32
N CYS A 18 6.05 -32.51 17.77
CA CYS A 18 5.10 -31.85 16.90
C CYS A 18 5.67 -30.48 16.54
N ASN A 19 6.37 -30.38 15.41
CA ASN A 19 6.81 -29.10 14.87
C ASN A 19 5.61 -28.40 14.23
N GLY A 20 4.74 -27.84 15.07
CA GLY A 20 3.60 -27.05 14.66
C GLY A 20 4.08 -25.71 14.10
N GLN A 21 4.47 -25.68 12.84
CA GLN A 21 4.53 -24.43 12.08
C GLN A 21 3.09 -23.94 11.92
N THR A 22 2.61 -23.16 12.89
CA THR A 22 1.37 -22.41 12.76
C THR A 22 1.49 -21.50 11.55
N ALA A 23 0.72 -21.78 10.51
CA ALA A 23 0.61 -20.89 9.36
C ALA A 23 0.28 -19.47 9.88
N LYS A 24 1.01 -18.45 9.39
CA LYS A 24 0.75 -17.06 9.79
C LYS A 24 -0.72 -16.73 9.49
N LYS A 25 -1.43 -16.24 10.51
CA LYS A 25 -2.83 -15.82 10.39
C LYS A 25 -2.98 -14.61 9.47
N ILE A 26 -2.01 -13.70 9.50
CA ILE A 26 -1.91 -12.54 8.60
C ILE A 26 -0.91 -12.87 7.49
N GLU A 27 -1.37 -12.84 6.26
CA GLU A 27 -0.54 -12.90 5.06
C GLU A 27 -0.56 -11.55 4.35
N ASN A 28 0.60 -10.90 4.23
CA ASN A 28 0.76 -9.75 3.36
C ASN A 28 1.04 -10.26 1.94
N ILE A 29 0.22 -9.86 0.98
CA ILE A 29 0.26 -10.40 -0.38
C ILE A 29 0.12 -9.30 -1.43
N GLU A 30 0.78 -9.53 -2.56
CA GLU A 30 0.77 -8.66 -3.74
C GLU A 30 -0.61 -8.58 -4.41
N ALA A 31 -0.86 -7.49 -5.14
CA ALA A 31 -2.16 -7.17 -5.72
C ALA A 31 -2.76 -8.26 -6.63
N THR A 32 -1.96 -8.88 -7.48
CA THR A 32 -2.42 -9.94 -8.39
C THR A 32 -2.82 -11.21 -7.64
N VAL A 33 -2.07 -11.58 -6.60
CA VAL A 33 -2.37 -12.72 -5.71
C VAL A 33 -3.61 -12.42 -4.87
N PHE A 34 -3.73 -11.18 -4.39
CA PHE A 34 -4.90 -10.71 -3.65
C PHE A 34 -6.17 -10.81 -4.50
N ALA A 35 -6.12 -10.36 -5.75
CA ALA A 35 -7.23 -10.47 -6.71
C ALA A 35 -7.61 -11.93 -6.99
N GLU A 36 -6.62 -12.81 -7.20
CA GLU A 36 -6.89 -14.23 -7.47
C GLU A 36 -7.52 -14.93 -6.26
N LYS A 37 -7.04 -14.63 -5.04
CA LYS A 37 -7.63 -15.18 -3.82
C LYS A 37 -9.05 -14.66 -3.58
N ILE A 38 -9.34 -13.40 -3.91
CA ILE A 38 -10.73 -12.88 -3.89
C ILE A 38 -11.60 -13.70 -4.83
N LYS A 39 -11.17 -13.90 -6.09
CA LYS A 39 -11.95 -14.64 -7.10
C LYS A 39 -12.22 -16.09 -6.70
N THR A 40 -11.26 -16.74 -6.05
CA THR A 40 -11.34 -18.13 -5.63
C THR A 40 -11.99 -18.32 -4.25
N THR A 41 -12.35 -17.23 -3.55
CA THR A 41 -13.04 -17.28 -2.25
C THR A 41 -14.51 -16.89 -2.42
N PRO A 42 -15.46 -17.84 -2.32
CA PRO A 42 -16.89 -17.52 -2.38
C PRO A 42 -17.29 -16.54 -1.28
N ASN A 43 -17.99 -15.46 -1.66
CA ASN A 43 -18.41 -14.40 -0.73
C ASN A 43 -17.25 -13.83 0.08
N ALA A 44 -16.12 -13.54 -0.59
CA ALA A 44 -14.93 -12.95 0.02
C ALA A 44 -15.28 -11.69 0.84
N GLN A 45 -14.82 -11.64 2.09
CA GLN A 45 -15.00 -10.47 2.95
C GLN A 45 -13.93 -9.43 2.64
N ILE A 46 -14.22 -8.53 1.71
CA ILE A 46 -13.30 -7.48 1.30
C ILE A 46 -13.54 -6.26 2.19
N LEU A 47 -12.50 -5.80 2.87
CA LEU A 47 -12.54 -4.76 3.88
C LEU A 47 -11.66 -3.59 3.47
N ASP A 48 -12.30 -2.46 3.17
CA ASP A 48 -11.62 -1.19 2.96
C ASP A 48 -11.61 -0.39 4.25
N VAL A 49 -10.41 -0.14 4.79
CA VAL A 49 -10.27 0.60 6.06
C VAL A 49 -9.94 2.09 5.90
N ARG A 50 -10.13 2.62 4.68
CA ARG A 50 -9.99 4.06 4.38
C ARG A 50 -11.19 4.87 4.89
N THR A 51 -11.13 6.19 4.76
CA THR A 51 -12.29 7.04 5.11
C THR A 51 -13.45 6.82 4.13
N PRO A 52 -14.68 7.17 4.51
CA PRO A 52 -15.83 7.08 3.60
C PRO A 52 -15.66 7.88 2.31
N GLU A 53 -14.99 9.03 2.37
CA GLU A 53 -14.74 9.88 1.20
C GLU A 53 -13.76 9.21 0.23
N GLU A 54 -12.71 8.58 0.75
CA GLU A 54 -11.79 7.78 -0.07
C GLU A 54 -12.52 6.60 -0.72
N PHE A 55 -13.35 5.88 0.05
CA PHE A 55 -14.13 4.74 -0.42
C PHE A 55 -15.15 5.13 -1.51
N ALA A 56 -15.87 6.23 -1.31
CA ALA A 56 -16.86 6.73 -2.28
C ALA A 56 -16.22 7.14 -3.61
N SER A 57 -14.94 7.51 -3.60
CA SER A 57 -14.23 7.94 -4.81
C SER A 57 -13.79 6.78 -5.71
N GLU A 58 -13.30 5.70 -5.12
CA GLU A 58 -12.92 4.45 -5.79
C GLU A 58 -12.78 3.37 -4.71
N HIS A 59 -13.06 2.11 -5.01
CA HIS A 59 -12.80 0.98 -4.12
C HIS A 59 -12.79 -0.34 -4.91
N ILE A 60 -12.26 -1.40 -4.29
CA ILE A 60 -12.36 -2.75 -4.84
C ILE A 60 -13.81 -3.21 -4.77
N ASP A 61 -14.32 -3.82 -5.84
CA ASP A 61 -15.69 -4.31 -5.92
C ASP A 61 -16.09 -5.18 -4.74
N ASN A 62 -17.33 -4.97 -4.26
CA ASN A 62 -17.93 -5.68 -3.13
C ASN A 62 -17.20 -5.48 -1.79
N ALA A 63 -16.29 -4.50 -1.70
CA ALA A 63 -15.70 -4.11 -0.44
C ALA A 63 -16.72 -3.45 0.49
N VAL A 64 -16.58 -3.71 1.78
CA VAL A 64 -17.28 -2.99 2.86
C VAL A 64 -16.31 -1.97 3.45
N ASN A 65 -16.77 -0.74 3.66
CA ASN A 65 -15.97 0.29 4.32
C ASN A 65 -16.14 0.24 5.84
N ILE A 66 -15.03 0.03 6.57
CA ILE A 66 -14.97 0.22 8.03
C ILE A 66 -13.74 1.09 8.32
N ASN A 67 -13.97 2.38 8.52
CA ASN A 67 -12.91 3.38 8.66
C ASN A 67 -12.00 3.10 9.86
N TRP A 68 -10.72 2.82 9.61
CA TRP A 68 -9.72 2.61 10.66
C TRP A 68 -9.50 3.84 11.55
N LEU A 69 -9.72 5.04 11.02
CA LEU A 69 -9.53 6.30 11.74
C LEU A 69 -10.73 6.66 12.63
N ALA A 70 -11.84 5.91 12.54
CA ALA A 70 -13.01 6.13 13.36
C ALA A 70 -12.91 5.35 14.69
N ASN A 71 -13.52 5.89 15.75
CA ASN A 71 -13.49 5.29 17.09
C ASN A 71 -14.33 4.00 17.19
N ASP A 72 -15.14 3.70 16.18
CA ASP A 72 -16.09 2.59 16.15
C ASP A 72 -15.60 1.41 15.28
N PHE A 73 -14.33 1.41 14.84
CA PHE A 73 -13.76 0.33 14.01
C PHE A 73 -14.06 -1.06 14.59
N VAL A 74 -13.72 -1.28 15.87
CA VAL A 74 -13.91 -2.56 16.56
C VAL A 74 -15.39 -2.96 16.59
N ALA A 75 -16.29 -2.04 16.94
CA ALA A 75 -17.72 -2.32 16.98
C ALA A 75 -18.26 -2.71 15.59
N ASN A 76 -17.80 -2.03 14.55
CA ASN A 76 -18.20 -2.31 13.18
C ASN A 76 -17.62 -3.63 12.62
N THR A 77 -16.52 -4.16 13.16
CA THR A 77 -16.01 -5.48 12.74
C THR A 77 -16.97 -6.63 13.03
N GLY A 78 -17.97 -6.45 13.91
CA GLY A 78 -19.03 -7.44 14.16
C GLY A 78 -19.93 -7.73 12.94
N LYS A 79 -19.82 -6.92 11.87
CA LYS A 79 -20.45 -7.18 10.57
C LYS A 79 -19.73 -8.26 9.76
N LEU A 80 -18.53 -8.66 10.18
CA LEU A 80 -17.70 -9.68 9.53
C LEU A 80 -17.75 -10.99 10.33
N ASP A 81 -17.54 -12.10 9.64
CA ASP A 81 -17.45 -13.45 10.17
C ASP A 81 -15.97 -13.80 10.45
N PRO A 82 -15.55 -13.93 11.74
CA PRO A 82 -14.16 -14.21 12.10
C PRO A 82 -13.66 -15.60 11.68
N SER A 83 -14.58 -16.52 11.33
CA SER A 83 -14.22 -17.87 10.86
C SER A 83 -13.81 -17.91 9.39
N LYS A 84 -14.22 -16.90 8.61
CA LYS A 84 -13.93 -16.78 7.18
C LYS A 84 -12.72 -15.89 6.92
N PRO A 85 -12.01 -16.06 5.79
CA PRO A 85 -10.95 -15.15 5.41
C PRO A 85 -11.45 -13.70 5.23
N VAL A 86 -10.65 -12.74 5.68
CA VAL A 86 -10.86 -11.30 5.44
C VAL A 86 -9.72 -10.75 4.58
N PHE A 87 -10.09 -9.98 3.56
CA PHE A 87 -9.21 -9.32 2.61
C PHE A 87 -9.17 -7.83 2.95
N VAL A 88 -8.17 -7.39 3.69
CA VAL A 88 -8.09 -6.02 4.21
C VAL A 88 -7.10 -5.17 3.41
N TYR A 89 -7.52 -3.97 3.04
CA TYR A 89 -6.66 -3.02 2.36
C TYR A 89 -6.96 -1.58 2.79
N CYS A 90 -6.01 -0.70 2.51
CA CYS A 90 -6.22 0.74 2.61
C CYS A 90 -5.57 1.44 1.41
N LYS A 91 -5.14 2.70 1.54
CA LYS A 91 -4.51 3.42 0.44
C LYS A 91 -3.14 2.85 0.05
N SER A 92 -2.22 2.78 1.00
CA SER A 92 -0.80 2.43 0.78
C SER A 92 -0.28 1.30 1.68
N GLY A 93 -1.17 0.58 2.37
CA GLY A 93 -0.81 -0.55 3.24
C GLY A 93 -0.66 -0.21 4.74
N GLY A 94 -0.37 1.05 5.10
CA GLY A 94 -0.10 1.42 6.50
C GLY A 94 -1.29 1.24 7.47
N ARG A 95 -2.47 1.76 7.11
CA ARG A 95 -3.70 1.58 7.92
C ARG A 95 -4.17 0.13 7.96
N SER A 96 -4.10 -0.58 6.84
CA SER A 96 -4.52 -1.98 6.75
C SER A 96 -3.61 -2.92 7.51
N ALA A 97 -2.30 -2.63 7.63
CA ALA A 97 -1.42 -3.39 8.51
C ALA A 97 -1.86 -3.31 9.98
N LYS A 98 -2.22 -2.11 10.46
CA LYS A 98 -2.75 -1.92 11.82
C LYS A 98 -4.12 -2.57 12.01
N ALA A 99 -5.00 -2.42 11.03
CA ALA A 99 -6.31 -3.07 11.04
C ALA A 99 -6.19 -4.61 11.02
N ALA A 100 -5.27 -5.17 10.23
CA ALA A 100 -4.99 -6.60 10.19
C ALA A 100 -4.53 -7.12 11.56
N ALA A 101 -3.59 -6.42 12.22
CA ALA A 101 -3.18 -6.75 13.58
C ALA A 101 -4.38 -6.72 14.55
N LYS A 102 -5.24 -5.71 14.44
CA LYS A 102 -6.43 -5.61 15.30
C LYS A 102 -7.44 -6.74 15.03
N LEU A 103 -7.63 -7.16 13.78
CA LEU A 103 -8.49 -8.28 13.44
C LEU A 103 -7.93 -9.60 13.99
N ASP A 104 -6.62 -9.80 13.99
CA ASP A 104 -6.01 -10.98 14.62
C ASP A 104 -6.27 -11.02 16.14
N GLU A 105 -6.13 -9.89 16.83
CA GLU A 105 -6.48 -9.75 18.25
C GLU A 105 -7.97 -10.09 18.52
N LEU A 106 -8.86 -9.74 17.59
CA LEU A 106 -10.30 -10.04 17.66
C LEU A 106 -10.64 -11.49 17.27
N GLY A 107 -9.64 -12.31 16.93
CA GLY A 107 -9.79 -13.75 16.73
C GLY A 107 -10.09 -14.19 15.30
N PHE A 108 -9.97 -13.29 14.32
CA PHE A 108 -10.11 -13.63 12.89
C PHE A 108 -9.07 -14.69 12.50
N LYS A 109 -9.52 -15.78 11.88
CA LYS A 109 -8.68 -16.96 11.63
C LYS A 109 -7.73 -16.80 10.46
N LYS A 110 -8.13 -16.01 9.46
CA LYS A 110 -7.33 -15.78 8.25
C LYS A 110 -7.51 -14.36 7.74
N ILE A 111 -6.40 -13.65 7.58
CA ILE A 111 -6.37 -12.26 7.14
C ILE A 111 -5.37 -12.16 5.99
N TYR A 112 -5.84 -11.71 4.84
CA TYR A 112 -5.01 -11.31 3.72
C TYR A 112 -4.93 -9.80 3.71
N GLN A 113 -3.74 -9.25 3.86
CA GLN A 113 -3.47 -7.82 3.73
C GLN A 113 -2.98 -7.56 2.30
N LEU A 114 -3.55 -6.57 1.63
CA LEU A 114 -3.01 -6.08 0.37
C LEU A 114 -1.74 -5.26 0.60
N GLU A 115 -0.61 -5.78 0.16
CA GLU A 115 0.67 -5.08 0.16
C GLU A 115 0.59 -3.85 -0.74
N GLY A 116 1.06 -2.69 -0.24
CA GLY A 116 0.98 -1.42 -0.94
C GLY A 116 -0.44 -0.86 -1.14
N GLY A 117 -1.48 -1.54 -0.65
CA GLY A 117 -2.87 -1.05 -0.70
C GLY A 117 -3.42 -0.86 -2.11
N ILE A 118 -4.47 -0.03 -2.22
CA ILE A 118 -5.16 0.21 -3.49
C ILE A 118 -4.27 0.89 -4.55
N LEU A 119 -3.18 1.55 -4.15
CA LEU A 119 -2.23 2.10 -5.13
C LEU A 119 -1.58 1.00 -5.98
N LYS A 120 -1.09 -0.09 -5.36
CA LYS A 120 -0.54 -1.25 -6.08
C LYS A 120 -1.62 -2.03 -6.82
N TRP A 121 -2.87 -2.06 -6.29
CA TRP A 121 -4.02 -2.58 -7.04
C TRP A 121 -4.24 -1.84 -8.36
N ASN A 122 -4.21 -0.51 -8.31
CA ASN A 122 -4.46 0.35 -9.47
C ASN A 122 -3.36 0.22 -10.52
N SER A 123 -2.09 0.19 -10.11
CA SER A 123 -0.95 0.01 -11.02
C SER A 123 -0.87 -1.39 -11.64
N ALA A 124 -1.36 -2.41 -10.92
CA ALA A 124 -1.55 -3.75 -11.48
C ALA A 124 -2.69 -3.82 -12.53
N GLY A 125 -3.39 -2.72 -12.81
CA GLY A 125 -4.47 -2.67 -13.80
C GLY A 125 -5.74 -3.38 -13.37
N LEU A 126 -5.94 -3.57 -12.05
CA LEU A 126 -7.06 -4.33 -11.50
C LEU A 126 -8.28 -3.46 -11.16
N SER A 127 -8.18 -2.13 -11.26
CA SER A 127 -9.31 -1.22 -11.09
C SER A 127 -10.29 -1.33 -12.26
N LYS A 128 -11.56 -1.03 -11.99
CA LYS A 128 -12.52 -0.79 -13.06
C LYS A 128 -12.04 0.36 -13.96
N PRO A 129 -12.31 0.28 -15.27
CA PRO A 129 -12.30 1.46 -16.13
C PRO A 129 -13.25 2.49 -15.52
N ASP A 130 -12.80 3.73 -15.42
CA ASP A 130 -13.61 4.87 -14.98
C ASP A 130 -13.38 5.98 -16.01
N ASP A 131 -14.47 6.54 -16.53
CA ASP A 131 -14.46 7.61 -17.52
C ASP A 131 -14.33 9.00 -16.85
N LYS A 132 -14.37 9.05 -15.52
CA LYS A 132 -14.24 10.28 -14.74
C LYS A 132 -12.78 10.74 -14.65
N ILE A 133 -12.50 11.91 -15.21
CA ILE A 133 -11.22 12.60 -15.00
C ILE A 133 -11.24 13.27 -13.61
N ILE A 134 -10.26 12.93 -12.77
CA ILE A 134 -10.05 13.55 -11.45
C ILE A 134 -8.66 14.20 -11.44
N GLY A 135 -8.66 15.53 -11.35
CA GLY A 135 -7.46 16.37 -11.40
C GLY A 135 -7.10 16.78 -12.82
N MET A 136 -5.81 17.02 -13.04
CA MET A 136 -5.31 17.41 -14.36
C MET A 136 -5.33 16.25 -15.35
N CYS A 137 -5.57 16.56 -16.62
CA CYS A 137 -5.48 15.60 -17.71
C CYS A 137 -4.05 15.51 -18.29
N ASN A 138 -3.79 14.49 -19.12
CA ASN A 138 -2.50 14.33 -19.80
C ASN A 138 -2.07 15.55 -20.61
N GLN A 139 -3.02 16.30 -21.19
CA GLN A 139 -2.69 17.48 -21.97
C GLN A 139 -2.12 18.59 -21.07
N GLU A 140 -2.80 18.92 -19.98
CA GLU A 140 -2.31 19.89 -19.00
C GLU A 140 -0.96 19.44 -18.41
N TYR A 141 -0.77 18.14 -18.18
CA TYR A 141 0.51 17.60 -17.70
C TYR A 141 1.63 17.79 -18.73
N ALA A 142 1.36 17.53 -20.01
CA ALA A 142 2.32 17.75 -21.09
C ALA A 142 2.69 19.24 -21.25
N GLU A 143 1.76 20.15 -20.95
CA GLU A 143 2.02 21.60 -20.97
C GLU A 143 3.04 22.02 -19.92
N LEU A 144 3.09 21.36 -18.75
CA LEU A 144 4.12 21.59 -17.72
C LEU A 144 5.54 21.30 -18.22
N LEU A 145 5.68 20.47 -19.25
CA LEU A 145 6.97 20.04 -19.82
C LEU A 145 7.44 20.95 -20.96
N ASN A 146 6.68 21.99 -21.32
CA ASN A 146 7.02 22.92 -22.40
C ASN A 146 8.01 23.99 -21.92
N THR A 147 9.25 23.60 -21.68
CA THR A 147 10.37 24.49 -21.34
C THR A 147 11.68 23.91 -21.89
N ASP A 148 12.66 24.79 -22.08
CA ASP A 148 14.06 24.48 -22.37
C ASP A 148 14.84 23.97 -21.14
N LYS A 149 14.28 24.13 -19.94
CA LYS A 149 14.87 23.66 -18.67
C LYS A 149 14.55 22.20 -18.40
N LYS A 150 15.31 21.57 -17.52
CA LYS A 150 14.90 20.29 -16.91
C LYS A 150 13.61 20.52 -16.10
N VAL A 151 12.76 19.51 -16.00
CA VAL A 151 11.55 19.57 -15.17
C VAL A 151 11.57 18.42 -14.17
N LEU A 152 11.56 18.75 -12.87
CA LEU A 152 11.44 17.76 -11.80
C LEU A 152 9.99 17.77 -11.30
N ILE A 153 9.28 16.67 -11.49
CA ILE A 153 7.93 16.46 -10.96
C ILE A 153 8.02 15.66 -9.66
N ASP A 154 7.47 16.20 -8.57
CA ASP A 154 7.28 15.54 -7.26
C ASP A 154 5.82 15.14 -7.07
N PHE A 155 5.53 13.85 -7.22
CA PHE A 155 4.25 13.28 -6.84
C PHE A 155 4.24 13.04 -5.33
N TYR A 156 3.35 13.75 -4.63
CA TYR A 156 3.28 13.74 -3.18
C TYR A 156 1.85 13.57 -2.67
N ALA A 157 1.69 13.43 -1.34
CA ALA A 157 0.39 13.57 -0.69
C ALA A 157 0.53 14.11 0.74
N GLU A 158 -0.54 14.70 1.28
CA GLU A 158 -0.57 15.27 2.64
C GLU A 158 -0.45 14.24 3.76
N TRP A 159 -0.73 12.96 3.47
CA TRP A 159 -0.55 11.85 4.42
C TRP A 159 0.81 11.16 4.28
N CYS A 160 1.62 11.53 3.29
CA CYS A 160 2.92 10.93 3.02
C CYS A 160 4.01 11.56 3.91
N ALA A 161 4.45 10.82 4.92
CA ALA A 161 5.46 11.31 5.87
C ALA A 161 6.81 11.65 5.20
N PRO A 162 7.38 10.82 4.31
CA PRO A 162 8.61 11.20 3.60
C PRO A 162 8.42 12.46 2.76
N CYS A 163 7.29 12.63 2.08
CA CYS A 163 6.98 13.82 1.29
C CYS A 163 7.04 15.11 2.11
N LYS A 164 6.56 15.07 3.37
CA LYS A 164 6.64 16.20 4.30
C LYS A 164 8.08 16.56 4.66
N ILE A 165 8.94 15.56 4.82
CA ILE A 165 10.37 15.76 5.08
C ILE A 165 11.06 16.40 3.86
N MET A 166 10.64 16.02 2.64
CA MET A 166 11.24 16.52 1.40
C MET A 166 10.79 17.93 1.01
N THR A 167 9.58 18.31 1.43
CA THR A 167 8.95 19.59 1.06
C THR A 167 9.84 20.83 1.27
N PRO A 168 10.50 21.04 2.44
CA PRO A 168 11.25 22.27 2.70
C PRO A 168 12.41 22.46 1.72
N TYR A 169 13.19 21.41 1.45
CA TYR A 169 14.32 21.52 0.55
C TYR A 169 13.88 21.60 -0.92
N LEU A 170 12.78 20.94 -1.32
CA LEU A 170 12.25 21.07 -2.69
C LEU A 170 11.79 22.50 -2.99
N LEU A 171 11.12 23.16 -2.03
CA LEU A 171 10.72 24.55 -2.16
C LEU A 171 11.92 25.51 -2.18
N GLN A 172 12.98 25.18 -1.46
CA GLN A 172 14.23 25.94 -1.49
C GLN A 172 14.95 25.78 -2.83
N MET A 173 15.10 24.54 -3.31
CA MET A 173 15.71 24.21 -4.60
C MET A 173 14.94 24.82 -5.77
N GLN A 174 13.61 24.95 -5.68
CA GLN A 174 12.80 25.61 -6.69
C GLN A 174 13.20 27.09 -6.89
N LYS A 175 13.74 27.73 -5.84
CA LYS A 175 14.31 29.09 -5.92
C LYS A 175 15.76 29.05 -6.36
N ASP A 176 16.58 28.21 -5.72
CA ASP A 176 18.04 28.19 -5.89
C ASP A 176 18.48 27.63 -7.26
N CYS A 177 17.64 26.84 -7.90
CA CYS A 177 17.93 26.19 -9.18
C CYS A 177 16.96 26.64 -10.28
N ALA A 178 16.24 27.76 -10.09
CA ALA A 178 15.22 28.25 -11.02
C ALA A 178 15.75 28.52 -12.44
N ASP A 179 17.05 28.74 -12.59
CA ASP A 179 17.74 28.91 -13.87
C ASP A 179 17.94 27.59 -14.63
N LYS A 180 18.03 26.45 -13.94
CA LYS A 180 18.36 25.13 -14.51
C LYS A 180 17.18 24.15 -14.54
N VAL A 181 16.34 24.18 -13.51
CA VAL A 181 15.24 23.22 -13.34
C VAL A 181 13.96 23.94 -12.91
N VAL A 182 12.85 23.47 -13.46
CA VAL A 182 11.51 23.80 -12.97
C VAL A 182 11.07 22.65 -12.07
N ILE A 183 10.83 22.93 -10.78
CA ILE A 183 10.33 21.95 -9.83
C ILE A 183 8.82 22.14 -9.67
N ILE A 184 8.05 21.08 -9.91
CA ILE A 184 6.59 21.08 -9.83
C ILE A 184 6.16 19.97 -8.88
N ARG A 185 5.26 20.29 -7.97
CA ARG A 185 4.73 19.34 -7.00
C ARG A 185 3.28 19.05 -7.33
N LEU A 186 2.94 17.78 -7.52
CA LEU A 186 1.60 17.32 -7.88
C LEU A 186 1.03 16.45 -6.77
N ASN A 187 -0.10 16.88 -6.21
CA ASN A 187 -0.81 16.11 -5.19
C ASN A 187 -1.49 14.89 -5.84
N ALA A 188 -1.08 13.69 -5.43
CA ALA A 188 -1.61 12.43 -5.92
C ALA A 188 -3.11 12.25 -5.67
N ASP A 189 -3.62 12.83 -4.58
CA ASP A 189 -5.02 12.67 -4.17
C ASP A 189 -5.96 13.51 -5.04
N GLU A 190 -5.44 14.63 -5.54
CA GLU A 190 -6.13 15.55 -6.44
C GLU A 190 -5.99 15.11 -7.91
N ASN A 191 -4.94 14.39 -8.27
CA ASN A 191 -4.59 14.03 -9.66
C ASN A 191 -4.69 12.52 -9.94
N LYS A 192 -5.77 11.86 -9.48
CA LYS A 192 -5.91 10.39 -9.52
C LYS A 192 -5.83 9.81 -10.93
N THR A 193 -6.39 10.50 -11.93
CA THR A 193 -6.34 10.03 -13.33
C THR A 193 -4.91 10.02 -13.84
N LEU A 194 -4.17 11.12 -13.65
CA LEU A 194 -2.76 11.21 -14.00
C LEU A 194 -1.92 10.15 -13.28
N MET A 195 -2.15 9.90 -11.98
CA MET A 195 -1.44 8.87 -11.22
C MET A 195 -1.58 7.48 -11.86
N LYS A 196 -2.80 7.14 -12.33
CA LYS A 196 -3.09 5.87 -13.00
C LYS A 196 -2.39 5.79 -14.36
N GLU A 197 -2.49 6.84 -15.17
CA GLU A 197 -1.91 6.90 -16.52
C GLU A 197 -0.38 6.84 -16.48
N MET A 198 0.23 7.57 -15.54
CA MET A 198 1.68 7.60 -15.31
C MET A 198 2.19 6.38 -14.54
N LYS A 199 1.30 5.46 -14.11
CA LYS A 199 1.61 4.28 -13.29
C LYS A 199 2.42 4.63 -12.04
N ILE A 200 1.97 5.67 -11.33
CA ILE A 200 2.54 6.06 -10.03
C ILE A 200 1.70 5.40 -8.94
N ASP A 201 2.31 4.47 -8.22
CA ASP A 201 1.64 3.63 -7.21
C ASP A 201 2.32 3.67 -5.84
N GLU A 202 3.27 4.58 -5.69
CA GLU A 202 3.97 4.81 -4.45
C GLU A 202 4.38 6.27 -4.33
N LEU A 203 4.45 6.74 -3.08
CA LEU A 203 4.74 8.13 -2.79
C LEU A 203 5.87 8.24 -1.74
N PRO A 204 6.75 9.23 -1.87
CA PRO A 204 6.85 10.14 -3.01
C PRO A 204 7.36 9.39 -4.26
N THR A 205 7.06 9.92 -5.44
CA THR A 205 7.74 9.55 -6.68
C THR A 205 8.22 10.81 -7.38
N LEU A 206 9.48 10.81 -7.78
CA LEU A 206 10.12 11.89 -8.52
C LEU A 206 10.35 11.46 -9.96
N LEU A 207 10.02 12.33 -10.92
CA LEU A 207 10.37 12.18 -12.33
C LEU A 207 11.16 13.41 -12.79
N LEU A 208 12.37 13.19 -13.32
CA LEU A 208 13.16 14.22 -13.96
C LEU A 208 13.03 14.10 -15.48
N TYR A 209 12.55 15.17 -16.09
CA TYR A 209 12.42 15.32 -17.52
C TYR A 209 13.52 16.20 -18.10
N GLU A 210 13.99 15.83 -19.28
CA GLU A 210 14.82 16.66 -20.14
C GLU A 210 14.37 16.45 -21.58
N ASN A 211 14.12 17.54 -22.32
CA ASN A 211 13.56 17.49 -23.67
C ASN A 211 12.27 16.66 -23.75
N LYS A 212 11.39 16.80 -22.73
CA LYS A 212 10.11 16.08 -22.59
C LYS A 212 10.21 14.56 -22.43
N GLU A 213 11.42 14.02 -22.25
CA GLU A 213 11.64 12.61 -21.96
C GLU A 213 12.02 12.41 -20.50
N ILE A 214 11.49 11.35 -19.86
CA ILE A 214 11.90 10.95 -18.51
C ILE A 214 13.35 10.46 -18.58
N LYS A 215 14.27 11.18 -17.95
CA LYS A 215 15.68 10.78 -17.82
C LYS A 215 15.97 10.06 -16.52
N TRP A 216 15.19 10.33 -15.48
CA TRP A 216 15.35 9.70 -14.18
C TRP A 216 14.02 9.57 -13.45
N LYS A 217 13.83 8.44 -12.78
CA LYS A 217 12.68 8.15 -11.92
C LYS A 217 13.22 7.63 -10.58
N HIS A 218 12.65 8.13 -9.49
CA HIS A 218 12.98 7.66 -8.15
C HIS A 218 11.73 7.53 -7.31
N SER A 219 11.67 6.45 -6.54
CA SER A 219 10.57 6.14 -5.66
C SER A 219 11.04 6.16 -4.21
N GLY A 220 10.21 6.73 -3.33
CA GLY A 220 10.50 6.84 -1.92
C GLY A 220 11.39 8.05 -1.58
N PHE A 221 11.80 8.10 -0.32
CA PHE A 221 12.63 9.18 0.20
C PHE A 221 13.96 9.32 -0.56
N ILE A 222 14.41 10.55 -0.75
CA ILE A 222 15.77 10.89 -1.19
C ILE A 222 16.28 12.08 -0.37
N SER A 223 17.59 12.12 -0.12
CA SER A 223 18.22 13.27 0.53
C SER A 223 18.33 14.45 -0.45
N GLU A 224 18.40 15.68 0.08
CA GLU A 224 18.62 16.86 -0.77
C GLU A 224 19.94 16.75 -1.56
N GLU A 225 21.00 16.24 -0.91
CA GLU A 225 22.32 16.07 -1.52
C GLU A 225 22.26 15.12 -2.73
N ASP A 226 21.59 13.98 -2.58
CA ASP A 226 21.51 12.98 -3.65
C ASP A 226 20.59 13.43 -4.78
N LEU A 227 19.53 14.17 -4.47
CA LEU A 227 18.67 14.78 -5.49
C LEU A 227 19.43 15.83 -6.30
N LYS A 228 20.24 16.67 -5.65
CA LYS A 228 21.07 17.67 -6.35
C LYS A 228 22.05 17.05 -7.33
N LYS A 229 22.50 15.82 -7.13
CA LYS A 229 23.40 15.11 -8.07
C LYS A 229 22.71 14.76 -9.40
N GLN A 230 21.37 14.82 -9.47
CA GLN A 230 20.61 14.52 -10.69
C GLN A 230 20.32 15.75 -11.55
N LEU A 231 20.39 16.95 -10.96
CA LEU A 231 19.98 18.22 -11.57
C LEU A 231 21.14 18.90 -12.29
#